data_AF-A0A372EW28-F1
#
_entry.id   AF-A0A372EW28-F1
#
_cell.length_a   1.000
_cell.length_b   1.000
_cell.length_c   1.000
_cell.angle_alpha   90.00
_cell.angle_beta   90.00
_cell.angle_gamma   90.00
#
_symmetry.space_group_name_H-M   'P 1'
#
loop_
_entity.id
_entity.type
_entity.pdbx_description
1 polymer ?
#
loop_
_entity_poly.entity_id
_entity_poly.type
_entity_poly.pdbx_seq_one_letter_code
_entity_poly.pdbx_strand_id
1 'polypeptide(L)'
;MLDCTWPMPQSGWPGWRTRIPGVRMAFRSLMRQPIQERPAMTQAMTQDMLTLARLVGSRICHDIISPVGAISNGMELIELTGTAGSPEMSLISDSVAGANARIRFYRIALGLASSEQMIGPSEITGILSAFYRDTRLDCAWQAEGDVPRDEAQAVFLALLCAAAALPSGGQLDVAREGPGWRITGAADTMRLHAPLWDMLAGAGNPSVQPSEVQFAMLPVCTAALGRNLGYETDDTSVKIRF
;
A
#
# COMPACT_ATOMS: atom_id res chain seq x y z
N MET A 1 -10.69 -45.55 13.60
CA MET A 1 -11.69 -45.43 12.52
C MET A 1 -12.95 -44.85 13.12
N LEU A 2 -13.07 -43.53 13.07
CA LEU A 2 -14.26 -42.80 13.49
C LEU A 2 -15.03 -42.44 12.23
N ASP A 3 -16.21 -43.03 12.11
CA ASP A 3 -17.19 -42.79 11.07
C ASP A 3 -17.84 -41.42 11.31
N CYS A 4 -17.50 -40.44 10.47
CA CYS A 4 -18.08 -39.10 10.49
C CYS A 4 -19.13 -38.99 9.39
N THR A 5 -20.34 -39.47 9.65
CA THR A 5 -21.53 -39.15 8.85
C THR A 5 -22.40 -38.15 9.61
N TRP A 6 -22.54 -36.96 9.03
CA TRP A 6 -23.39 -35.87 9.54
C TRP A 6 -24.82 -36.04 9.00
N PRO A 7 -25.87 -36.13 9.84
CA PRO A 7 -27.23 -36.21 9.34
C PRO A 7 -27.71 -34.82 8.90
N MET A 8 -28.15 -34.70 7.64
CA MET A 8 -28.79 -33.49 7.14
C MET A 8 -30.21 -33.33 7.72
N PRO A 9 -30.56 -32.18 8.34
CA PRO A 9 -31.94 -31.90 8.67
C PRO A 9 -32.70 -31.47 7.41
N GLN A 10 -33.70 -32.27 7.02
CA GLN A 10 -34.70 -31.86 6.04
C GLN A 10 -35.72 -30.96 6.74
N SER A 11 -36.01 -29.81 6.10
CA SER A 11 -36.92 -28.75 6.52
C SER A 11 -36.33 -27.67 7.46
N GLY A 12 -36.51 -26.42 7.02
CA GLY A 12 -35.83 -25.23 7.52
C GLY A 12 -36.39 -24.60 8.79
N TRP A 13 -35.55 -23.73 9.35
CA TRP A 13 -35.71 -22.81 10.49
C TRP A 13 -35.44 -23.37 11.90
N PRO A 14 -34.39 -22.89 12.61
CA PRO A 14 -34.20 -23.18 14.03
C PRO A 14 -34.96 -22.14 14.88
N GLY A 15 -36.14 -22.51 15.38
CA GLY A 15 -36.87 -21.75 16.40
C GLY A 15 -36.89 -22.52 17.72
N TRP A 16 -36.20 -22.02 18.75
CA TRP A 16 -36.26 -22.58 20.10
C TRP A 16 -37.66 -22.36 20.70
N ARG A 17 -38.34 -23.44 21.07
CA ARG A 17 -39.68 -23.40 21.67
C ARG A 17 -39.61 -23.89 23.12
N THR A 18 -39.19 -23.04 24.06
CA THR A 18 -39.40 -23.27 25.49
C THR A 18 -40.70 -22.59 25.92
N ARG A 19 -41.69 -23.40 26.30
CA ARG A 19 -43.00 -22.95 26.78
C ARG A 19 -42.94 -22.87 28.31
N ILE A 20 -42.72 -21.67 28.86
CA ILE A 20 -42.90 -21.39 30.29
C ILE A 20 -44.33 -20.86 30.50
N PRO A 21 -45.20 -21.52 31.28
CA PRO A 21 -46.54 -21.01 31.57
C PRO A 21 -46.47 -19.85 32.57
N GLY A 22 -47.07 -18.70 32.25
CA GLY A 22 -47.40 -17.68 33.27
C GLY A 22 -47.01 -16.22 32.99
N VAL A 23 -46.28 -15.89 31.92
CA VAL A 23 -45.90 -14.50 31.64
C VAL A 23 -46.54 -14.02 30.33
N ARG A 24 -47.67 -13.31 30.44
CA ARG A 24 -48.17 -12.44 29.36
C ARG A 24 -47.43 -11.11 29.42
N MET A 25 -46.28 -11.00 28.75
CA MET A 25 -45.70 -9.71 28.41
C MET A 25 -45.96 -9.42 26.93
N ALA A 26 -46.58 -8.29 26.66
CA ALA A 26 -46.80 -7.78 25.32
C ALA A 26 -45.46 -7.47 24.65
N PHE A 27 -44.93 -8.39 23.85
CA PHE A 27 -43.77 -8.16 22.99
C PHE A 27 -44.24 -8.02 21.53
N ARG A 28 -45.10 -7.03 21.28
CA ARG A 28 -45.24 -6.45 19.95
C ARG A 28 -44.24 -5.30 19.87
N SER A 29 -43.37 -5.35 18.85
CA SER A 29 -42.59 -4.22 18.31
C SER A 29 -41.08 -4.15 18.60
N LEU A 30 -40.31 -5.25 18.69
CA LEU A 30 -38.84 -5.09 18.66
C LEU A 30 -38.00 -6.18 18.00
N MET A 31 -38.52 -7.04 17.12
CA MET A 31 -37.69 -8.01 16.36
C MET A 31 -38.20 -8.20 14.94
N ARG A 32 -38.12 -7.14 14.13
CA ARG A 32 -38.20 -7.22 12.66
C ARG A 32 -37.44 -6.07 12.01
N GLN A 33 -36.22 -5.82 12.48
CA GLN A 33 -35.27 -5.18 11.58
C GLN A 33 -34.78 -6.28 10.63
N PRO A 34 -34.92 -6.11 9.31
CA PRO A 34 -34.28 -7.04 8.39
C PRO A 34 -32.78 -7.03 8.70
N ILE A 35 -32.16 -8.22 8.74
CA ILE A 35 -30.70 -8.33 8.67
C ILE A 35 -30.33 -7.51 7.43
N GLN A 36 -29.63 -6.39 7.62
CA GLN A 36 -29.07 -5.64 6.52
C GLN A 36 -28.11 -6.61 5.82
N GLU A 37 -28.55 -7.18 4.70
CA GLU A 37 -27.70 -8.00 3.85
C GLU A 37 -26.49 -7.13 3.52
N ARG A 38 -25.29 -7.56 3.96
CA ARG A 38 -24.04 -7.01 3.43
C ARG A 38 -24.19 -7.05 1.91
N PRO A 39 -24.01 -5.94 1.18
CA PRO A 39 -24.18 -5.97 -0.27
C PRO A 39 -23.25 -7.06 -0.81
N ALA A 40 -23.82 -8.04 -1.51
CA ALA A 40 -23.04 -9.06 -2.20
C ALA A 40 -22.04 -8.35 -3.12
N MET A 41 -20.77 -8.76 -3.11
CA MET A 41 -19.76 -8.21 -4.03
C MET A 41 -20.29 -8.33 -5.45
N THR A 42 -20.50 -7.19 -6.13
CA THR A 42 -20.93 -7.22 -7.52
C THR A 42 -19.77 -7.70 -8.38
N GLN A 43 -20.08 -8.39 -9.49
CA GLN A 43 -19.07 -8.91 -10.42
C GLN A 43 -18.10 -7.81 -10.91
N ALA A 44 -18.58 -6.57 -11.03
CA ALA A 44 -17.78 -5.39 -11.35
C ALA A 44 -16.76 -5.06 -10.25
N MET A 45 -17.18 -4.99 -8.98
CA MET A 45 -16.26 -4.73 -7.86
C MET A 45 -15.19 -5.81 -7.71
N THR A 46 -15.55 -7.08 -7.93
CA THR A 46 -14.59 -8.18 -7.91
C THR A 46 -13.55 -8.05 -9.04
N GLN A 47 -13.98 -7.60 -10.22
CA GLN A 47 -13.09 -7.35 -11.36
C GLN A 47 -12.14 -6.18 -11.08
N ASP A 48 -12.61 -5.13 -10.40
CA ASP A 48 -11.79 -3.98 -10.02
C ASP A 48 -10.71 -4.37 -9.00
N MET A 49 -11.07 -5.17 -7.97
CA MET A 49 -10.10 -5.68 -6.98
C MET A 49 -9.06 -6.60 -7.62
N LEU A 50 -9.48 -7.51 -8.51
CA LEU A 50 -8.56 -8.36 -9.24
C LEU A 50 -7.63 -7.55 -10.16
N THR A 51 -8.15 -6.50 -10.79
CA THR A 51 -7.35 -5.60 -11.62
C THR A 51 -6.29 -4.89 -10.78
N LEU A 52 -6.67 -4.33 -9.63
CA LEU A 52 -5.72 -3.70 -8.72
C LEU A 52 -4.63 -4.67 -8.24
N ALA A 53 -5.01 -5.89 -7.85
CA ALA A 53 -4.06 -6.92 -7.45
C ALA A 53 -3.08 -7.28 -8.58
N ARG A 54 -3.55 -7.32 -9.84
CA ARG A 54 -2.69 -7.54 -11.01
C ARG A 54 -1.72 -6.38 -11.25
N LEU A 55 -2.19 -5.14 -11.13
CA LEU A 55 -1.33 -3.95 -11.25
C LEU A 55 -0.23 -3.95 -10.19
N VAL A 56 -0.55 -4.23 -8.94
CA VAL A 56 0.42 -4.36 -7.84
C VAL A 56 1.43 -5.48 -8.13
N GLY A 57 0.96 -6.66 -8.53
CA GLY A 57 1.82 -7.78 -8.88
C GLY A 57 2.79 -7.45 -10.02
N SER A 58 2.28 -6.83 -11.09
CA SER A 58 3.11 -6.37 -12.22
C SER A 58 4.16 -5.34 -11.79
N ARG A 59 3.79 -4.39 -10.93
CA ARG A 59 4.72 -3.36 -10.43
C ARG A 59 5.89 -3.96 -9.65
N ILE A 60 5.57 -4.85 -8.70
CA ILE A 60 6.57 -5.51 -7.86
C ILE A 60 7.51 -6.36 -8.71
N CYS A 61 6.97 -7.16 -9.63
CA CYS A 61 7.77 -8.00 -10.52
C CYS A 61 8.71 -7.16 -11.39
N HIS A 62 8.21 -6.08 -12.00
CA HIS A 62 9.01 -5.19 -12.85
C HIS A 62 10.17 -4.54 -12.09
N ASP A 63 9.93 -4.07 -10.87
CA ASP A 63 10.96 -3.32 -10.14
C ASP A 63 12.03 -4.23 -9.51
N ILE A 64 11.71 -5.50 -9.29
CA ILE A 64 12.64 -6.49 -8.71
C ILE A 64 13.40 -7.27 -9.79
N ILE A 65 12.85 -7.42 -11.00
CA ILE A 65 13.50 -8.24 -12.04
C ILE A 65 14.87 -7.68 -12.47
N SER A 66 15.01 -6.36 -12.53
CA SER A 66 16.27 -5.71 -12.92
C SER A 66 17.42 -6.01 -11.95
N PRO A 67 17.32 -5.76 -10.63
CA PRO A 67 18.40 -6.10 -9.71
C PRO A 67 18.65 -7.61 -9.63
N VAL A 68 17.62 -8.46 -9.75
CA VAL A 68 17.82 -9.92 -9.80
C VAL A 68 18.60 -10.35 -11.06
N GLY A 69 18.31 -9.77 -12.21
CA GLY A 69 19.06 -10.02 -13.45
C GLY A 69 20.52 -9.59 -13.34
N ALA A 70 20.79 -8.44 -12.72
CA ALA A 70 22.16 -7.97 -12.47
C ALA A 70 22.97 -8.91 -11.58
N ILE A 71 22.34 -9.52 -10.56
CA ILE A 71 22.97 -10.55 -9.72
C ILE A 71 23.37 -11.77 -10.56
N SER A 72 22.44 -12.29 -11.39
CA SER A 72 22.71 -13.46 -12.26
C SER A 72 23.88 -13.18 -13.20
N ASN A 73 23.87 -12.02 -13.86
CA ASN A 73 24.93 -11.62 -14.79
C ASN A 73 26.29 -11.49 -14.07
N GLY A 74 26.31 -10.93 -12.86
CA GLY A 74 27.53 -10.82 -12.06
C GLY A 74 28.08 -12.19 -11.67
N MET A 75 27.22 -13.15 -11.30
CA MET A 75 27.62 -14.51 -10.97
C MET A 75 28.23 -15.24 -12.17
N GLU A 76 27.60 -15.12 -13.35
CA GLU A 76 28.13 -15.70 -14.60
C GLU A 76 29.52 -15.16 -14.94
N LEU A 77 29.75 -13.85 -14.74
CA LEU A 77 31.06 -13.24 -14.99
C LEU A 77 32.15 -13.74 -14.02
N ILE A 78 31.81 -13.99 -12.75
CA ILE A 78 32.74 -14.59 -11.78
C ILE A 78 33.12 -16.02 -12.20
N GLU A 79 32.15 -16.81 -12.67
CA GLU A 79 32.40 -18.18 -13.17
C GLU A 79 33.34 -18.20 -14.38
N LEU A 80 33.23 -17.22 -15.27
CA LEU A 80 34.09 -17.08 -16.46
C LEU A 80 35.51 -16.60 -16.13
N THR A 81 35.65 -15.74 -15.11
CA THR A 81 36.93 -15.08 -14.77
C THR A 81 37.74 -15.83 -13.70
N GLY A 82 37.08 -16.63 -12.86
CA GLY A 82 37.72 -17.47 -11.85
C GLY A 82 38.38 -16.72 -10.69
N THR A 83 38.20 -15.40 -10.58
CA THR A 83 38.80 -14.57 -9.53
C THR A 83 37.77 -14.12 -8.51
N ALA A 84 37.88 -14.64 -7.28
CA ALA A 84 37.12 -14.14 -6.13
C ALA A 84 37.64 -12.75 -5.73
N GLY A 85 36.77 -11.74 -5.71
CA GLY A 85 37.11 -10.35 -5.34
C GLY A 85 37.17 -9.37 -6.50
N SER A 86 36.60 -9.73 -7.66
CA SER A 86 36.53 -8.90 -8.85
C SER A 86 35.41 -7.84 -8.75
N PRO A 87 35.43 -6.75 -9.56
CA PRO A 87 34.39 -5.71 -9.58
C PRO A 87 32.94 -6.23 -9.66
N GLU A 88 32.76 -7.40 -10.24
CA GLU A 88 31.51 -8.16 -10.34
C GLU A 88 30.92 -8.47 -8.95
N MET A 89 31.75 -8.76 -7.95
CA MET A 89 31.28 -9.02 -6.58
C MET A 89 30.67 -7.77 -5.93
N SER A 90 31.20 -6.57 -6.28
CA SER A 90 30.60 -5.30 -5.86
C SER A 90 29.24 -5.10 -6.53
N LEU A 91 29.16 -5.33 -7.85
CA LEU A 91 27.91 -5.21 -8.61
C LEU A 91 26.82 -6.15 -8.08
N ILE A 92 27.18 -7.39 -7.72
CA ILE A 92 26.26 -8.34 -7.07
C ILE A 92 25.78 -7.77 -5.73
N SER A 93 26.71 -7.30 -4.89
CA SER A 93 26.39 -6.77 -3.56
C SER A 93 25.46 -5.55 -3.64
N ASP A 94 25.73 -4.64 -4.55
CA ASP A 94 24.90 -3.44 -4.82
C ASP A 94 23.51 -3.84 -5.33
N SER A 95 23.45 -4.83 -6.23
CA SER A 95 22.18 -5.34 -6.76
C SER A 95 21.33 -6.02 -5.69
N VAL A 96 21.94 -6.81 -4.79
CA VAL A 96 21.28 -7.41 -3.63
C VAL A 96 20.76 -6.33 -2.68
N ALA A 97 21.56 -5.30 -2.40
CA ALA A 97 21.13 -4.17 -1.57
C ALA A 97 19.94 -3.44 -2.19
N GLY A 98 19.99 -3.16 -3.50
CA GLY A 98 18.91 -2.50 -4.25
C GLY A 98 17.62 -3.33 -4.32
N ALA A 99 17.71 -4.65 -4.45
CA ALA A 99 16.56 -5.55 -4.37
C ALA A 99 15.92 -5.55 -2.98
N ASN A 100 16.74 -5.70 -1.93
CA ASN A 100 16.28 -5.69 -0.54
C ASN A 100 15.62 -4.36 -0.17
N ALA A 101 16.17 -3.24 -0.62
CA ALA A 101 15.60 -1.92 -0.40
C ALA A 101 14.18 -1.80 -0.99
N ARG A 102 13.99 -2.23 -2.25
CA ARG A 102 12.67 -2.25 -2.92
C ARG A 102 11.69 -3.17 -2.22
N ILE A 103 12.10 -4.38 -1.85
CA ILE A 103 11.25 -5.34 -1.12
C ILE A 103 10.78 -4.75 0.21
N ARG A 104 11.70 -4.16 1.00
CA ARG A 104 11.36 -3.56 2.29
C ARG A 104 10.40 -2.39 2.13
N PHE A 105 10.61 -1.53 1.14
CA PHE A 105 9.71 -0.41 0.84
C PHE A 105 8.32 -0.91 0.43
N TYR A 106 8.23 -1.81 -0.56
CA TYR A 106 6.94 -2.32 -1.05
C TYR A 106 6.18 -3.16 -0.03
N ARG A 107 6.88 -3.79 0.92
CA ARG A 107 6.23 -4.47 2.06
C ARG A 107 5.43 -3.50 2.95
N ILE A 108 5.83 -2.23 3.03
CA ILE A 108 5.08 -1.19 3.73
C ILE A 108 4.04 -0.56 2.80
N ALA A 109 4.45 -0.10 1.62
CA ALA A 109 3.59 0.66 0.72
C ALA A 109 2.44 -0.17 0.12
N LEU A 110 2.73 -1.38 -0.36
CA LEU A 110 1.81 -2.21 -1.15
C LEU A 110 1.32 -3.45 -0.39
N GLY A 111 1.89 -3.73 0.78
CA GLY A 111 1.54 -4.89 1.60
C GLY A 111 0.29 -4.68 2.44
N LEU A 112 -0.18 -5.76 3.09
CA LEU A 112 -1.23 -5.67 4.10
C LEU A 112 -0.73 -4.89 5.31
N ALA A 113 -1.52 -3.92 5.79
CA ALA A 113 -1.22 -3.11 6.96
C ALA A 113 -2.33 -3.24 8.02
N SER A 114 -1.96 -3.00 9.29
CA SER A 114 -2.87 -2.97 10.45
C SER A 114 -2.35 -1.92 11.42
N SER A 115 -3.26 -1.20 12.08
CA SER A 115 -2.94 -0.21 13.12
C SER A 115 -2.35 -0.81 14.40
N GLU A 116 -2.50 -2.13 14.60
CA GLU A 116 -1.92 -2.84 15.76
C GLU A 116 -0.39 -2.96 15.69
N GLN A 117 0.17 -2.84 14.49
CA GLN A 117 1.61 -2.89 14.29
C GLN A 117 2.18 -1.48 14.23
N MET A 118 3.13 -1.20 15.12
CA MET A 118 3.86 0.07 15.15
C MET A 118 5.21 -0.07 14.42
N ILE A 119 5.66 1.01 13.78
CA ILE A 119 6.97 1.10 13.12
C ILE A 119 7.73 2.29 13.68
N GLY A 120 8.95 2.05 14.16
CA GLY A 120 9.79 3.10 14.73
C GLY A 120 10.45 4.00 13.68
N PRO A 121 10.78 5.27 14.01
CA PRO A 121 11.43 6.21 13.09
C PRO A 121 12.74 5.70 12.48
N SER A 122 13.53 4.92 13.22
CA SER A 122 14.79 4.36 12.73
C SER A 122 14.59 3.29 11.64
N GLU A 123 13.53 2.49 11.75
CA GLU A 123 13.17 1.54 10.70
C GLU A 123 12.68 2.29 9.45
N ILE A 124 11.82 3.29 9.62
CA ILE A 124 11.29 4.11 8.52
C ILE A 124 12.43 4.79 7.76
N THR A 125 13.25 5.56 8.45
CA THR A 125 14.40 6.28 7.86
C THR A 125 15.39 5.32 7.21
N GLY A 126 15.66 4.16 7.81
CA GLY A 126 16.50 3.12 7.22
C GLY A 126 15.93 2.54 5.92
N ILE A 127 14.60 2.37 5.82
CA ILE A 127 13.94 1.92 4.58
C ILE A 127 14.00 3.02 3.52
N LEU A 128 13.66 4.26 3.86
CA LEU A 128 13.66 5.39 2.93
C LEU A 128 15.06 5.67 2.38
N SER A 129 16.07 5.74 3.25
CA SER A 129 17.47 5.94 2.87
C SER A 129 17.96 4.82 1.94
N ALA A 130 17.62 3.55 2.24
CA ALA A 130 18.00 2.44 1.37
C ALA A 130 17.28 2.49 0.02
N PHE A 131 15.99 2.85 -0.01
CA PHE A 131 15.18 2.89 -1.23
C PHE A 131 15.60 4.00 -2.19
N TYR A 132 15.93 5.18 -1.66
CA TYR A 132 16.31 6.34 -2.45
C TYR A 132 17.81 6.48 -2.72
N ARG A 133 18.67 5.67 -2.08
CA ARG A 133 20.15 5.70 -2.18
C ARG A 133 20.68 5.91 -3.60
N ASP A 134 20.19 5.12 -4.55
CA ASP A 134 20.69 5.11 -5.93
C ASP A 134 19.78 5.91 -6.89
N THR A 135 18.95 6.79 -6.33
CA THR A 135 18.06 7.68 -7.07
C THR A 135 18.55 9.12 -7.01
N ARG A 136 17.88 10.01 -7.75
CA ARG A 136 18.12 11.47 -7.66
C ARG A 136 17.21 12.15 -6.63
N LEU A 137 16.52 11.36 -5.81
CA LEU A 137 15.63 11.83 -4.77
C LEU A 137 16.32 11.69 -3.42
N ASP A 138 16.19 12.70 -2.59
CA ASP A 138 16.52 12.62 -1.17
C ASP A 138 15.23 12.74 -0.36
N CYS A 139 15.13 12.00 0.74
CA CYS A 139 13.90 11.91 1.52
C CYS A 139 14.18 12.14 3.00
N ALA A 140 13.69 13.27 3.51
CA ALA A 140 13.75 13.63 4.92
C ALA A 140 12.47 13.23 5.64
N TRP A 141 12.63 12.54 6.78
CA TRP A 141 11.55 12.16 7.68
C TRP A 141 11.64 13.00 8.96
N GLN A 142 10.64 13.86 9.19
CA GLN A 142 10.63 14.82 10.30
C GLN A 142 9.72 14.40 11.46
N ALA A 143 8.93 13.34 11.30
CA ALA A 143 8.00 12.91 12.34
C ALA A 143 8.70 12.12 13.46
N GLU A 144 8.33 12.44 14.70
CA GLU A 144 8.80 11.76 15.90
C GLU A 144 7.82 10.68 16.36
N GLY A 145 8.35 9.70 17.12
CA GLY A 145 7.57 8.62 17.69
C GLY A 145 7.20 7.50 16.71
N ASP A 146 6.72 6.40 17.26
CA ASP A 146 6.33 5.24 16.48
C ASP A 146 5.03 5.53 15.70
N VAL A 147 4.94 4.99 14.49
CA VAL A 147 3.82 5.21 13.57
C VAL A 147 3.05 3.92 13.35
N PRO A 148 1.70 3.92 13.44
CA PRO A 148 0.88 2.79 13.03
C PRO A 148 1.16 2.40 11.58
N ARG A 149 1.22 1.10 11.28
CA ARG A 149 1.67 0.62 9.97
C ARG A 149 0.74 1.01 8.82
N ASP A 150 -0.54 1.19 9.08
CA ASP A 150 -1.53 1.68 8.11
C ASP A 150 -1.35 3.19 7.81
N GLU A 151 -1.01 4.00 8.81
CA GLU A 151 -0.55 5.39 8.59
C GLU A 151 0.74 5.41 7.76
N ALA A 152 1.74 4.59 8.12
CA ALA A 152 3.00 4.50 7.39
C ALA A 152 2.78 4.04 5.93
N GLN A 153 1.85 3.11 5.69
CA GLN A 153 1.46 2.69 4.35
C GLN A 153 0.95 3.88 3.51
N ALA A 154 0.02 4.67 4.05
CA ALA A 154 -0.52 5.84 3.35
C ALA A 154 0.60 6.87 3.05
N VAL A 155 1.51 7.10 3.99
CA VAL A 155 2.66 8.00 3.77
C VAL A 155 3.60 7.49 2.68
N PHE A 156 3.90 6.19 2.66
CA PHE A 156 4.78 5.59 1.63
C PHE A 156 4.14 5.63 0.25
N LEU A 157 2.82 5.43 0.16
CA LEU A 157 2.07 5.61 -1.08
C LEU A 157 2.10 7.07 -1.55
N ALA A 158 1.93 8.03 -0.63
CA ALA A 158 2.04 9.45 -0.94
C ALA A 158 3.45 9.86 -1.39
N LEU A 159 4.50 9.26 -0.84
CA LEU A 159 5.88 9.44 -1.31
C LEU A 159 6.07 8.94 -2.75
N LEU A 160 5.46 7.81 -3.12
CA LEU A 160 5.49 7.34 -4.51
C LEU A 160 4.73 8.30 -5.46
N CYS A 161 3.60 8.85 -5.01
CA CYS A 161 2.84 9.86 -5.78
C CYS A 161 3.67 11.13 -5.97
N ALA A 162 4.27 11.66 -4.89
CA ALA A 162 5.13 12.84 -4.95
C ALA A 162 6.32 12.58 -5.88
N ALA A 163 7.07 11.49 -5.69
CA ALA A 163 8.22 11.13 -6.53
C ALA A 163 7.87 11.05 -8.03
N ALA A 164 6.65 10.63 -8.39
CA ALA A 164 6.21 10.58 -9.78
C ALA A 164 6.14 11.98 -10.45
N ALA A 165 6.02 13.05 -9.67
CA ALA A 165 6.07 14.42 -10.18
C ALA A 165 7.50 14.98 -10.31
N LEU A 166 8.53 14.26 -9.83
CA LEU A 166 9.93 14.69 -9.78
C LEU A 166 10.83 13.81 -10.68
N PRO A 167 10.61 13.76 -12.01
CA PRO A 167 11.32 12.84 -12.90
C PRO A 167 12.82 13.10 -12.98
N SER A 168 13.27 14.32 -12.70
CA SER A 168 14.68 14.72 -12.73
C SER A 168 15.38 14.59 -11.37
N GLY A 169 14.66 14.15 -10.34
CA GLY A 169 15.12 14.17 -8.94
C GLY A 169 14.60 15.38 -8.18
N GLY A 170 15.03 15.51 -6.92
CA GLY A 170 14.63 16.58 -6.02
C GLY A 170 14.57 16.13 -4.55
N GLN A 171 13.85 16.89 -3.74
CA GLN A 171 13.74 16.69 -2.29
C GLN A 171 12.34 16.23 -1.94
N LEU A 172 12.24 15.24 -1.06
CA LEU A 172 11.01 14.75 -0.46
C LEU A 172 11.07 15.02 1.04
N ASP A 173 10.02 15.59 1.59
CA ASP A 173 9.89 15.88 3.02
C ASP A 173 8.59 15.28 3.55
N VAL A 174 8.69 14.55 4.66
CA VAL A 174 7.54 14.03 5.40
C VAL A 174 7.47 14.67 6.77
N ALA A 175 6.32 15.24 7.10
CA ALA A 175 6.05 15.80 8.41
C ALA A 175 4.66 15.43 8.90
N ARG A 176 4.51 15.41 10.23
CA ARG A 176 3.20 15.26 10.87
C ARG A 176 2.54 16.63 10.99
N GLU A 177 1.26 16.73 10.62
CA GLU A 177 0.46 17.95 10.73
C GLU A 177 -0.77 17.68 11.59
N GLY A 178 -0.65 17.94 12.90
CA GLY A 178 -1.70 17.61 13.87
C GLY A 178 -1.97 16.11 13.87
N PRO A 179 -3.22 15.67 13.61
CA PRO A 179 -3.51 14.25 13.51
C PRO A 179 -3.08 13.65 12.15
N GLY A 180 -2.81 14.47 11.13
CA GLY A 180 -2.57 14.04 9.74
C GLY A 180 -1.11 14.10 9.32
N TRP A 181 -0.89 13.95 8.01
CA TRP A 181 0.42 13.92 7.38
C TRP A 181 0.53 14.92 6.24
N ARG A 182 1.73 15.49 6.08
CA ARG A 182 2.13 16.27 4.91
C ARG A 182 3.34 15.63 4.25
N ILE A 183 3.23 15.40 2.96
CA ILE A 183 4.32 14.97 2.09
C ILE A 183 4.58 16.09 1.10
N THR A 184 5.80 16.58 1.02
CA THR A 184 6.22 17.63 0.09
C THR A 184 7.26 17.07 -0.86
N GLY A 185 7.09 17.28 -2.15
CA GLY A 185 8.13 17.05 -3.16
C GLY A 185 8.52 18.39 -3.79
N ALA A 186 9.81 18.69 -3.87
CA ALA A 186 10.33 19.91 -4.46
C ALA A 186 11.43 19.62 -5.50
N ALA A 187 11.35 20.26 -6.66
CA ALA A 187 12.32 20.11 -7.74
C ALA A 187 12.33 21.35 -8.66
N ASP A 188 13.43 21.53 -9.39
CA ASP A 188 13.55 22.59 -10.42
C ASP A 188 12.60 22.37 -11.61
N THR A 189 12.17 21.13 -11.83
CA THR A 189 11.24 20.77 -12.91
C THR A 189 10.25 19.73 -12.41
N MET A 190 8.97 20.11 -12.44
CA MET A 190 7.85 19.28 -12.03
C MET A 190 7.10 18.73 -13.24
N ARG A 191 6.58 17.51 -13.13
CA ARG A 191 5.71 16.91 -14.16
C ARG A 191 4.48 16.24 -13.53
N LEU A 192 3.36 16.93 -13.55
CA LEU A 192 2.09 16.37 -13.09
C LEU A 192 1.28 15.81 -14.27
N HIS A 193 0.83 14.57 -14.14
CA HIS A 193 -0.14 13.99 -15.06
C HIS A 193 -1.54 14.19 -14.48
N ALA A 194 -2.21 15.28 -14.89
CA ALA A 194 -3.45 15.76 -14.27
C ALA A 194 -4.49 14.66 -13.96
N PRO A 195 -4.82 13.71 -14.87
CA PRO A 195 -5.80 12.68 -14.55
C PRO A 195 -5.48 11.84 -13.31
N LEU A 196 -4.20 11.54 -13.05
CA LEU A 196 -3.79 10.76 -11.87
C LEU A 196 -3.85 11.59 -10.59
N TRP A 197 -3.48 12.87 -10.69
CA TRP A 197 -3.51 13.78 -9.54
C TRP A 197 -4.94 14.16 -9.15
N ASP A 198 -5.82 14.37 -10.14
CA ASP A 198 -7.25 14.60 -9.93
C ASP A 198 -7.90 13.44 -9.17
N MET A 199 -7.45 12.19 -9.41
CA MET A 199 -7.91 11.01 -8.66
C MET A 199 -7.65 11.15 -7.15
N LEU A 200 -6.53 11.77 -6.74
CA LEU A 200 -6.23 12.01 -5.32
C LEU A 200 -7.18 13.02 -4.68
N ALA A 201 -7.68 13.98 -5.47
CA ALA A 201 -8.69 14.94 -5.06
C ALA A 201 -10.13 14.38 -5.13
N GLY A 202 -10.30 13.08 -5.43
CA GLY A 202 -11.60 12.43 -5.58
C GLY A 202 -12.31 12.75 -6.90
N ALA A 203 -11.57 13.24 -7.90
CA ALA A 203 -12.09 13.59 -9.21
C ALA A 203 -11.57 12.63 -10.30
N GLY A 204 -12.50 12.11 -11.11
CA GLY A 204 -12.16 11.22 -12.21
C GLY A 204 -11.79 9.79 -11.78
N ASN A 205 -11.67 8.91 -12.77
CA ASN A 205 -11.24 7.52 -12.58
C ASN A 205 -10.48 7.06 -13.83
N PRO A 206 -9.27 7.60 -14.09
CA PRO A 206 -8.48 7.20 -15.26
C PRO A 206 -8.05 5.74 -15.17
N SER A 207 -7.68 5.17 -16.31
CA SER A 207 -6.95 3.89 -16.35
C SER A 207 -5.57 4.08 -15.73
N VAL A 208 -5.17 3.16 -14.85
CA VAL A 208 -3.91 3.23 -14.09
C VAL A 208 -2.97 2.13 -14.56
N GLN A 209 -1.72 2.48 -14.84
CA GLN A 209 -0.66 1.52 -15.15
C GLN A 209 -0.02 0.94 -13.88
N PRO A 210 0.72 -0.19 -13.96
CA PRO A 210 1.44 -0.73 -12.81
C PRO A 210 2.36 0.30 -12.13
N SER A 211 3.02 1.17 -12.91
CA SER A 211 3.90 2.24 -12.40
C SER A 211 3.16 3.36 -11.64
N GLU A 212 1.84 3.39 -11.72
CA GLU A 212 0.94 4.43 -11.23
C GLU A 212 -0.01 3.91 -10.15
N VAL A 213 0.09 2.62 -9.78
CA VAL A 213 -0.84 1.94 -8.87
C VAL A 213 -1.00 2.64 -7.52
N GLN A 214 0.02 3.36 -7.07
CA GLN A 214 -0.03 4.19 -5.86
C GLN A 214 -1.15 5.25 -5.89
N PHE A 215 -1.49 5.80 -7.06
CA PHE A 215 -2.56 6.79 -7.21
C PHE A 215 -3.94 6.16 -6.98
N ALA A 216 -4.11 4.87 -7.30
CA ALA A 216 -5.33 4.12 -7.02
C ALA A 216 -5.42 3.66 -5.56
N MET A 217 -4.28 3.32 -4.93
CA MET A 217 -4.27 2.80 -3.56
C MET A 217 -4.36 3.89 -2.50
N LEU A 218 -3.70 5.04 -2.70
CA LEU A 218 -3.62 6.10 -1.69
C LEU A 218 -5.00 6.58 -1.22
N PRO A 219 -5.98 6.92 -2.10
CA PRO A 219 -7.30 7.36 -1.66
C PRO A 219 -8.04 6.34 -0.80
N VAL A 220 -7.88 5.04 -1.11
CA VAL A 220 -8.52 3.95 -0.36
C VAL A 220 -7.89 3.81 1.03
N CYS A 221 -6.55 3.86 1.12
CA CYS A 221 -5.83 3.81 2.38
C CYS A 221 -6.15 5.01 3.28
N THR A 222 -6.18 6.22 2.73
CA THR A 222 -6.53 7.42 3.52
C THR A 222 -7.99 7.42 3.96
N ALA A 223 -8.91 6.94 3.12
CA ALA A 223 -10.32 6.80 3.50
C ALA A 223 -10.51 5.80 4.64
N ALA A 224 -9.76 4.68 4.65
CA ALA A 224 -9.78 3.71 5.76
C ALA A 224 -9.27 4.29 7.08
N LEU A 225 -8.36 5.27 7.03
CA LEU A 225 -7.88 6.04 8.18
C LEU A 225 -8.85 7.16 8.62
N GLY A 226 -9.96 7.37 7.90
CA GLY A 226 -10.89 8.48 8.13
C GLY A 226 -10.33 9.85 7.78
N ARG A 227 -9.45 9.91 6.77
CA ARG A 227 -8.68 11.10 6.37
C ARG A 227 -9.12 11.65 5.02
N ASN A 228 -9.13 12.98 4.90
CA ASN A 228 -9.44 13.67 3.66
C ASN A 228 -8.15 13.91 2.89
N LEU A 229 -7.97 13.19 1.78
CA LEU A 229 -6.83 13.36 0.90
C LEU A 229 -6.99 14.60 0.03
N GLY A 230 -5.91 15.36 -0.11
CA GLY A 230 -5.82 16.48 -1.04
C GLY A 230 -4.38 16.75 -1.46
N TYR A 231 -4.22 17.55 -2.49
CA TYR A 231 -2.92 18.03 -2.92
C TYR A 231 -2.95 19.51 -3.34
N GLU A 232 -1.81 20.17 -3.19
CA GLU A 232 -1.52 21.51 -3.70
C GLU A 232 -0.25 21.42 -4.54
N THR A 233 -0.15 22.23 -5.59
CA THR A 233 1.04 22.29 -6.43
C THR A 233 1.33 23.72 -6.84
N ASP A 234 2.61 24.03 -6.96
CA ASP A 234 3.13 25.22 -7.63
C ASP A 234 4.17 24.79 -8.70
N ASP A 235 4.88 25.75 -9.29
CA ASP A 235 5.85 25.49 -10.36
C ASP A 235 7.03 24.60 -9.92
N THR A 236 7.32 24.55 -8.63
CA THR A 236 8.52 23.93 -8.04
C THR A 236 8.23 22.90 -6.97
N SER A 237 6.98 22.78 -6.52
CA SER A 237 6.62 21.90 -5.42
C SER A 237 5.23 21.29 -5.58
N VAL A 238 5.08 20.09 -5.01
CA VAL A 238 3.80 19.42 -4.79
C VAL A 238 3.68 19.02 -3.33
N LYS A 239 2.50 19.22 -2.75
CA LYS A 239 2.21 18.95 -1.35
C LYS A 239 0.96 18.08 -1.26
N ILE A 240 1.09 16.89 -0.70
CA ILE A 240 -0.02 15.97 -0.43
C ILE A 240 -0.33 16.03 1.07
N ARG A 241 -1.62 16.13 1.42
CA ARG A 241 -2.09 16.14 2.81
C ARG A 241 -3.23 15.16 3.02
N PHE A 242 -3.28 14.53 4.19
CA PHE A 242 -4.40 13.72 4.66
C PHE A 242 -4.46 13.64 6.19
#